data_AF-A0A6M0KW98-F1
#
_entry.id   AF-A0A6M0KW98-F1
#
_cell.length_a   1.000
_cell.length_b   1.000
_cell.length_c   1.000
_cell.angle_alpha   90.00
_cell.angle_beta   90.00
_cell.angle_gamma   90.00
#
_symmetry.space_group_name_H-M   'P 1'
#
loop_
_entity.id
_entity.type
_entity.pdbx_description
1 polymer ?
#
loop_
_entity_poly.entity_id
_entity_poly.type
_entity_poly.pdbx_seq_one_letter_code
_entity_poly.pdbx_strand_id
1 'polypeptide(L)'
;MGRLILKYSEVLLEGAKSIAKGHKYKFSKEEKMLMTSKEIQYLIERAIKYYMAFQVGLDSHSNYEQMKKAIVDIDNNIKEIEVYRYPYELEKKLRKVNRVWRINRFFLNRVNDSSIPHLLLGSTEYIKILLKDIEQYHKKNL
;
A
#
# COMPACT_ATOMS: atom_id res chain seq x y z
N MET A 1 -12.11 20.92 9.16
CA MET A 1 -12.67 19.86 8.28
C MET A 1 -11.65 18.76 7.96
N GLY A 2 -10.54 19.04 7.25
CA GLY A 2 -9.59 18.00 6.79
C GLY A 2 -8.97 17.09 7.89
N ARG A 3 -8.60 17.63 9.05
CA ARG A 3 -8.08 16.82 10.19
C ARG A 3 -9.09 15.79 10.72
N LEU A 4 -10.38 16.13 10.75
CA LEU A 4 -11.42 15.21 11.21
C LEU A 4 -11.61 14.05 10.22
N ILE A 5 -11.67 14.34 8.92
CA ILE A 5 -11.82 13.32 7.88
C ILE A 5 -10.64 12.33 7.92
N LEU A 6 -9.41 12.81 8.10
CA LEU A 6 -8.24 11.95 8.26
C LEU A 6 -8.38 11.01 9.46
N LYS A 7 -8.81 11.52 10.62
CA LYS A 7 -9.02 10.71 11.82
C LYS A 7 -10.12 9.68 11.65
N TYR A 8 -11.28 10.06 11.09
CA TYR A 8 -12.37 9.10 10.85
C TYR A 8 -11.97 8.00 9.87
N SER A 9 -11.25 8.34 8.79
CA SER A 9 -10.75 7.33 7.84
C SER A 9 -9.84 6.30 8.52
N GLU A 10 -9.08 6.73 9.54
CA GLU A 10 -8.18 5.86 10.28
C GLU A 10 -8.93 4.96 11.26
N VAL A 11 -9.89 5.52 12.00
CA VAL A 11 -10.74 4.75 12.94
C VAL A 11 -11.52 3.65 12.20
N LEU A 12 -12.14 3.97 11.07
CA LEU A 12 -12.88 2.98 10.27
C LEU A 12 -11.98 1.83 9.83
N LEU A 13 -10.74 2.16 9.47
CA LEU A 13 -9.78 1.15 9.05
C LEU A 13 -9.30 0.27 10.20
N GLU A 14 -8.92 0.87 11.32
CA GLU A 14 -8.50 0.13 12.51
C GLU A 14 -9.62 -0.82 12.96
N GLY A 15 -10.87 -0.36 12.87
CA GLY A 15 -12.07 -1.19 13.06
C GLY A 15 -12.12 -2.39 12.09
N ALA A 16 -11.98 -2.14 10.78
CA ALA A 16 -11.98 -3.21 9.77
C ALA A 16 -10.86 -4.24 10.00
N LYS A 17 -9.64 -3.79 10.33
CA LYS A 17 -8.51 -4.68 10.66
C LYS A 17 -8.76 -5.49 11.94
N SER A 18 -9.39 -4.88 12.95
CA SER A 18 -9.76 -5.56 14.20
C SER A 18 -10.75 -6.69 13.94
N ILE A 19 -11.79 -6.43 13.14
CA ILE A 19 -12.77 -7.44 12.73
C ILE A 19 -12.09 -8.59 11.99
N ALA A 20 -11.25 -8.28 10.99
CA ALA A 20 -10.53 -9.31 10.22
C ALA A 20 -9.64 -10.20 11.10
N LYS A 21 -8.98 -9.64 12.12
CA LYS A 21 -8.16 -10.40 13.08
C LYS A 21 -8.98 -11.30 14.02
N GLY A 22 -10.23 -10.92 14.32
CA GLY A 22 -11.13 -11.70 15.18
C GLY A 22 -11.57 -13.02 14.55
N HIS A 23 -11.44 -13.18 13.24
CA HIS A 23 -11.81 -14.41 12.53
C HIS A 23 -10.62 -15.38 12.45
N LYS A 24 -10.75 -16.57 13.04
CA LYS A 24 -9.78 -17.69 12.96
C LYS A 24 -9.76 -18.38 11.57
N TYR A 25 -9.88 -17.61 10.50
CA TYR A 25 -9.87 -18.16 9.14
C TYR A 25 -8.44 -18.44 8.70
N LYS A 26 -8.18 -19.66 8.21
CA LYS A 26 -6.87 -20.05 7.66
C LYS A 26 -6.92 -19.89 6.15
N PHE A 27 -6.29 -18.83 5.65
CA PHE A 27 -6.20 -18.57 4.22
C PHE A 27 -5.45 -19.67 3.46
N SER A 28 -5.96 -20.01 2.28
CA SER A 28 -5.21 -20.73 1.26
C SER A 28 -4.01 -19.90 0.79
N LYS A 29 -3.08 -20.52 0.05
CA LYS A 29 -1.94 -19.80 -0.51
C LYS A 29 -2.38 -18.69 -1.46
N GLU A 30 -3.35 -18.97 -2.32
CA GLU A 30 -3.87 -18.03 -3.31
C GLU A 30 -4.64 -16.89 -2.64
N GLU A 31 -5.46 -17.20 -1.65
CA GLU A 31 -6.17 -16.19 -0.87
C GLU A 31 -5.21 -15.29 -0.12
N LYS A 32 -4.16 -15.86 0.46
CA LYS A 32 -3.12 -15.08 1.16
C LYS A 32 -2.48 -14.08 0.21
N MET A 33 -2.04 -14.50 -0.97
CA MET A 33 -1.40 -13.58 -1.94
C MET A 33 -2.39 -12.55 -2.50
N LEU A 34 -3.65 -12.93 -2.71
CA LEU A 34 -4.71 -12.00 -3.08
C LEU A 34 -4.90 -10.92 -2.01
N MET A 35 -4.98 -11.32 -0.75
CA MET A 35 -5.17 -10.41 0.37
C MET A 35 -3.93 -9.52 0.59
N THR A 36 -2.72 -10.08 0.51
CA THR A 36 -1.47 -9.31 0.59
C THR A 36 -1.38 -8.28 -0.55
N SER A 37 -1.76 -8.66 -1.79
CA SER A 37 -1.76 -7.73 -2.93
C SER A 37 -2.72 -6.55 -2.73
N LYS A 38 -3.92 -6.82 -2.21
CA LYS A 38 -4.90 -5.78 -1.86
C LYS A 38 -4.41 -4.89 -0.71
N GLU A 39 -3.77 -5.48 0.30
CA GLU A 39 -3.21 -4.73 1.43
C GLU A 39 -2.09 -3.78 0.95
N ILE A 40 -1.27 -4.18 -0.03
CA ILE A 40 -0.29 -3.26 -0.65
C ILE A 40 -0.99 -2.04 -1.26
N GLN A 41 -2.04 -2.25 -2.06
CA GLN A 41 -2.77 -1.13 -2.67
C GLN A 41 -3.34 -0.19 -1.61
N TYR A 42 -3.93 -0.77 -0.57
CA TYR A 42 -4.48 -0.03 0.56
C TYR A 42 -3.40 0.79 1.29
N LEU A 43 -2.27 0.18 1.62
CA LEU A 43 -1.19 0.84 2.33
C LEU A 43 -0.55 1.95 1.49
N ILE A 44 -0.48 1.77 0.16
CA ILE A 44 -0.02 2.82 -0.76
C ILE A 44 -0.92 4.04 -0.67
N GLU A 45 -2.25 3.86 -0.74
CA GLU A 45 -3.21 4.95 -0.55
C GLU A 45 -3.05 5.62 0.81
N ARG A 46 -2.87 4.82 1.87
CA ARG A 46 -2.62 5.34 3.23
C ARG A 46 -1.34 6.18 3.30
N ALA A 47 -0.25 5.73 2.71
CA ALA A 47 1.02 6.47 2.69
C ALA A 47 0.87 7.81 1.97
N ILE A 48 0.21 7.82 0.81
CA ILE A 48 -0.05 9.04 0.03
C ILE A 48 -0.98 9.98 0.79
N LYS A 49 -2.04 9.47 1.43
CA LYS A 49 -2.99 10.25 2.24
C LYS A 49 -2.24 11.10 3.27
N TYR A 50 -1.32 10.48 4.00
CA TYR A 50 -0.54 11.18 5.01
C TYR A 50 0.51 12.10 4.40
N TYR A 51 1.19 11.66 3.34
CA TYR A 51 2.11 12.52 2.59
C TYR A 51 1.43 13.81 2.11
N MET A 52 0.22 13.73 1.54
CA MET A 52 -0.57 14.91 1.16
C MET A 52 -0.95 15.76 2.36
N ALA A 53 -1.33 15.13 3.49
CA ALA A 53 -1.62 15.85 4.71
C ALA A 53 -0.41 16.71 5.17
N PHE A 54 0.81 16.19 5.06
CA PHE A 54 2.02 16.98 5.29
C PHE A 54 2.12 18.19 4.35
N GLN A 55 1.92 17.99 3.04
CA GLN A 55 2.03 19.07 2.05
C GLN A 55 1.04 20.21 2.27
N VAL A 56 -0.10 19.97 2.94
CA VAL A 56 -1.12 20.99 3.21
C VAL A 56 -1.10 21.51 4.66
N GLY A 57 -0.01 21.31 5.42
CA GLY A 57 0.14 21.82 6.79
C GLY A 57 -0.70 21.06 7.84
N LEU A 58 -1.05 19.80 7.54
CA LEU A 58 -1.64 18.85 8.49
C LEU A 58 -0.57 17.87 8.99
N ASP A 59 0.63 18.39 9.25
CA ASP A 59 1.86 17.74 9.67
C ASP A 59 1.86 17.39 11.16
N SER A 60 0.98 16.46 11.56
CA SER A 60 1.04 15.92 12.93
C SER A 60 2.09 14.79 13.02
N HIS A 61 2.75 14.67 14.17
CA HIS A 61 3.67 13.55 14.45
C HIS A 61 2.99 12.19 14.21
N SER A 62 1.71 12.05 14.59
CA SER A 62 0.92 10.85 14.30
C SER A 62 0.80 10.54 12.80
N ASN A 63 0.60 11.54 11.94
CA ASN A 63 0.55 11.33 10.50
C ASN A 63 1.89 10.84 9.93
N TYR A 64 3.01 11.32 10.48
CA TYR A 64 4.35 10.90 10.07
C TYR A 64 4.56 9.43 10.38
N GLU A 65 4.29 9.03 11.63
CA GLU A 65 4.43 7.64 12.08
C GLU A 65 3.53 6.70 11.28
N GLN A 66 2.29 7.11 11.00
CA GLN A 66 1.37 6.29 10.22
C GLN A 66 1.81 6.14 8.75
N MET A 67 2.43 7.16 8.16
CA MET A 67 3.05 7.06 6.84
C MET A 67 4.26 6.12 6.85
N LYS A 68 5.17 6.26 7.84
CA LYS A 68 6.37 5.44 7.97
C LYS A 68 6.03 3.97 8.20
N LYS A 69 5.04 3.70 9.05
CA LYS A 69 4.51 2.35 9.26
C LYS A 69 3.96 1.76 7.98
N ALA A 70 3.15 2.52 7.23
CA ALA A 70 2.61 2.05 5.95
C ALA A 70 3.73 1.70 4.94
N ILE A 71 4.78 2.52 4.86
CA ILE A 71 5.95 2.23 4.00
C ILE A 71 6.62 0.91 4.37
N VAL A 72 6.82 0.65 5.67
CA VAL A 72 7.43 -0.60 6.15
C VAL A 72 6.53 -1.80 5.87
N ASP A 73 5.21 -1.67 6.09
CA ASP A 73 4.25 -2.74 5.83
C ASP A 73 4.18 -3.07 4.32
N ILE A 74 4.30 -2.06 3.44
CA ILE A 74 4.40 -2.28 1.98
C ILE A 74 5.69 -3.02 1.64
N ASP A 75 6.83 -2.62 2.20
CA ASP A 75 8.12 -3.30 1.98
C ASP A 75 8.03 -4.78 2.35
N ASN A 76 7.36 -5.10 3.47
CA ASN A 76 7.17 -6.47 3.93
C ASN A 76 6.22 -7.26 3.03
N ASN A 77 5.09 -6.66 2.64
CA ASN A 77 4.09 -7.31 1.79
C ASN A 77 4.63 -7.57 0.37
N ILE A 78 5.41 -6.65 -0.20
CA ILE A 78 6.06 -6.86 -1.50
C ILE A 78 7.01 -8.06 -1.42
N LYS A 79 7.85 -8.14 -0.38
CA LYS A 79 8.73 -9.30 -0.16
C LYS A 79 7.94 -10.60 -0.03
N GLU A 80 6.79 -10.57 0.64
CA GLU A 80 5.95 -11.75 0.82
C GLU A 80 5.40 -12.27 -0.52
N ILE A 81 4.88 -11.39 -1.38
CA ILE A 81 4.39 -11.82 -2.70
C ILE A 81 5.53 -12.20 -3.64
N GLU A 82 6.73 -11.63 -3.50
CA GLU A 82 7.91 -11.99 -4.31
C GLU A 82 8.39 -13.42 -4.14
N VAL A 83 8.10 -14.05 -3.00
CA VAL A 83 8.43 -15.46 -2.75
C VAL A 83 7.51 -16.40 -3.55
N TYR A 84 6.37 -15.92 -4.04
CA TYR A 84 5.44 -16.73 -4.82
C TYR A 84 5.96 -16.98 -6.25
N ARG A 85 5.83 -18.23 -6.72
CA ARG A 85 6.24 -18.63 -8.07
C ARG A 85 5.17 -18.25 -9.10
N TYR A 86 5.31 -17.05 -9.67
CA TYR A 86 4.42 -16.55 -10.72
C TYR A 86 4.79 -17.04 -12.12
N PRO A 87 3.83 -17.11 -13.06
CA PRO A 87 4.11 -17.10 -14.49
C PRO A 87 4.99 -15.91 -14.88
N TYR A 88 5.85 -16.10 -15.87
CA TYR A 88 6.86 -15.12 -16.29
C TYR A 88 6.33 -13.70 -16.54
N GLU A 89 5.15 -13.58 -17.14
CA GLU A 89 4.53 -12.27 -17.41
C GLU A 89 4.08 -11.54 -16.12
N LEU A 90 3.65 -12.28 -15.11
CA LEU A 90 3.30 -11.71 -13.80
C LEU A 90 4.55 -11.39 -12.97
N GLU A 91 5.59 -12.22 -13.07
CA GLU A 91 6.89 -11.95 -12.46
C GLU A 91 7.52 -10.65 -13.00
N LYS A 92 7.42 -10.39 -14.31
CA LYS A 92 7.80 -9.10 -14.90
C LYS A 92 7.02 -7.94 -14.30
N LYS A 93 5.71 -8.08 -14.08
CA LYS A 93 4.88 -7.04 -13.46
C LYS A 93 5.29 -6.81 -12.01
N LEU A 94 5.56 -7.87 -11.26
CA LEU A 94 6.04 -7.76 -9.88
C LEU A 94 7.39 -7.04 -9.77
N ARG A 95 8.34 -7.34 -10.67
CA ARG A 95 9.60 -6.57 -10.78
C ARG A 95 9.37 -5.08 -11.06
N LYS A 96 8.38 -4.75 -11.90
CA LYS A 96 7.99 -3.35 -12.16
C LYS A 96 7.39 -2.71 -10.91
N VAL A 97 6.52 -3.41 -10.18
CA VAL A 97 5.99 -2.94 -8.88
C VAL A 97 7.12 -2.59 -7.93
N ASN A 98 8.08 -3.49 -7.72
CA ASN A 98 9.22 -3.24 -6.83
C ASN A 98 10.05 -2.03 -7.31
N ARG A 99 10.37 -1.95 -8.60
CA ARG A 99 11.13 -0.82 -9.17
C ARG A 99 10.45 0.53 -8.93
N VAL A 100 9.15 0.63 -9.21
CA VAL A 100 8.37 1.87 -9.05
C VAL A 100 8.22 2.19 -7.56
N TRP A 101 7.92 1.19 -6.73
CA TRP A 101 7.82 1.34 -5.29
C TRP A 101 9.10 1.89 -4.67
N ARG A 102 10.28 1.39 -5.07
CA ARG A 102 11.57 1.89 -4.58
C ARG A 102 11.76 3.39 -4.83
N ILE A 103 11.30 3.88 -5.99
CA ILE A 103 11.33 5.31 -6.34
C ILE A 103 10.34 6.07 -5.45
N ASN A 104 9.11 5.58 -5.31
CA ASN A 104 8.08 6.21 -4.49
C ASN A 104 8.48 6.29 -3.02
N ARG A 105 9.05 5.22 -2.49
CA ARG A 105 9.60 5.14 -1.13
C ARG A 105 10.66 6.20 -0.89
N PHE A 106 11.52 6.47 -1.88
CA PHE A 106 12.52 7.53 -1.77
C PHE A 106 11.88 8.90 -1.58
N PHE A 107 10.86 9.23 -2.39
CA PHE A 107 10.13 10.51 -2.27
C PHE A 107 9.31 10.62 -0.98
N LEU A 108 8.61 9.55 -0.59
CA LEU A 108 7.81 9.51 0.63
C LEU A 108 8.66 9.73 1.90
N ASN A 109 9.92 9.29 1.91
CA ASN A 109 10.84 9.54 3.02
C ASN A 109 11.40 10.98 3.06
N ARG A 110 11.21 11.75 1.99
CA ARG A 110 11.67 13.15 1.85
C ARG A 110 10.50 14.12 1.86
N VAL A 111 9.53 13.86 2.73
CA VAL A 111 8.28 14.65 2.79
C VAL A 111 8.51 16.14 3.07
N ASN A 112 9.62 16.49 3.75
CA ASN A 112 10.00 17.88 4.06
C ASN A 112 10.78 18.58 2.94
N ASP A 113 11.26 17.84 1.94
CA ASP A 113 12.00 18.39 0.81
C ASP A 113 11.01 18.60 -0.33
N SER A 114 10.63 19.86 -0.60
CA SER A 114 9.79 20.35 -1.72
C SER A 114 9.47 19.28 -2.76
N SER A 115 8.39 18.52 -2.54
CA SER A 115 8.17 17.27 -3.28
C SER A 115 6.96 17.38 -4.20
N ILE A 116 6.94 16.57 -5.26
CA ILE A 116 6.04 16.70 -6.41
C ILE A 116 4.87 15.72 -6.24
N PRO A 117 3.72 16.13 -5.66
CA PRO A 117 2.67 15.19 -5.23
C PRO A 117 1.99 14.50 -6.42
N HIS A 118 1.92 15.18 -7.56
CA HIS A 118 1.33 14.65 -8.79
C HIS A 118 2.10 13.47 -9.39
N LEU A 119 3.44 13.48 -9.34
CA LEU A 119 4.25 12.36 -9.82
C LEU A 119 4.10 11.14 -8.91
N LEU A 120 4.03 11.38 -7.60
CA LEU A 120 3.78 10.32 -6.63
C LEU A 120 2.39 9.71 -6.83
N LEU A 121 1.36 10.53 -7.05
CA LEU A 121 0.02 10.06 -7.40
C LEU A 121 0.02 9.17 -8.65
N GLY A 122 0.57 9.64 -9.76
CA GLY A 122 0.58 8.89 -11.01
C GLY A 122 1.33 7.55 -10.90
N SER A 123 2.48 7.54 -10.24
CA SER A 123 3.27 6.31 -10.03
C SER A 123 2.58 5.31 -9.11
N THR A 124 1.82 5.78 -8.12
CA THR A 124 1.08 4.90 -7.22
C THR A 124 -0.12 4.26 -7.90
N GLU A 125 -0.83 4.99 -8.76
CA GLU A 125 -1.89 4.41 -9.59
C GLU A 125 -1.32 3.36 -10.55
N TYR A 126 -0.14 3.61 -11.11
CA TYR A 126 0.56 2.64 -11.93
C TYR A 126 0.89 1.34 -11.18
N ILE A 127 1.33 1.42 -9.91
CA ILE A 127 1.54 0.22 -9.07
C ILE A 127 0.22 -0.56 -8.90
N LYS A 128 -0.90 0.13 -8.65
CA LYS A 128 -2.21 -0.51 -8.44
C LYS A 128 -2.70 -1.23 -9.71
N ILE A 129 -2.49 -0.63 -10.88
CA ILE A 129 -2.76 -1.27 -12.18
C ILE A 129 -1.97 -2.57 -12.31
N LEU A 130 -0.67 -2.56 -11.99
CA LEU A 130 0.17 -3.76 -12.06
C LEU A 130 -0.26 -4.85 -11.06
N LEU A 131 -0.64 -4.46 -9.83
CA LEU A 131 -1.13 -5.38 -8.80
C LEU A 131 -2.49 -5.99 -9.17
N LYS A 132 -3.34 -5.27 -9.90
CA LYS A 132 -4.66 -5.79 -10.33
C LYS A 132 -4.54 -7.08 -11.14
N ASP A 133 -3.50 -7.22 -11.95
CA ASP A 133 -3.27 -8.44 -12.72
C ASP A 133 -2.82 -9.62 -11.84
N ILE A 134 -2.04 -9.34 -10.80
CA ILE A 134 -1.63 -10.33 -9.79
C ILE A 134 -2.85 -10.78 -8.99
N GLU A 135 -3.73 -9.84 -8.60
CA GLU A 135 -4.98 -10.16 -7.92
C GLU A 135 -5.92 -11.01 -8.77
N GLN A 136 -6.08 -10.67 -10.06
CA GLN A 136 -6.92 -11.44 -10.97
C GLN A 136 -6.41 -12.86 -11.15
N TYR A 137 -5.08 -13.04 -11.17
CA TYR A 137 -4.49 -14.37 -11.20
C TYR A 137 -4.89 -15.19 -9.97
N HIS A 138 -4.71 -14.66 -8.76
CA HIS A 138 -5.08 -15.39 -7.55
C HIS A 138 -6.59 -15.64 -7.45
N LYS A 139 -7.44 -14.66 -7.83
CA LYS A 139 -8.91 -14.84 -7.87
C LYS A 139 -9.36 -16.00 -8.76
N LYS A 140 -8.67 -16.23 -9.87
CA LYS A 140 -8.99 -17.32 -10.81
C LYS A 140 -8.51 -18.70 -10.31
N ASN A 141 -7.61 -18.72 -9.34
CA ASN A 141 -7.03 -19.94 -8.76
C ASN A 141 -7.52 -20.18 -7.31
N LEU A 142 -8.54 -19.44 -6.86
CA LEU A 142 -9.23 -19.69 -5.59
C LEU A 142 -9.99 -21.00 -5.60
#